data_AF-A0A1T4V500-F1
#
_entry.id   AF-A0A1T4V500-F1
#
_cell.length_a   1.000
_cell.length_b   1.000
_cell.length_c   1.000
_cell.angle_alpha   90.00
_cell.angle_beta   90.00
_cell.angle_gamma   90.00
#
_symmetry.space_group_name_H-M   'P 1'
#
loop_
_entity.id
_entity.type
_entity.pdbx_description
1 polymer ?
#
loop_
_entity_poly.entity_id
_entity_poly.type
_entity_poly.pdbx_seq_one_letter_code
_entity_poly.pdbx_strand_id
1 'polypeptide(L)'
;MTKKENRRLKISNLSSFIVLGFLEAAWAPMVPYIKARFSLDEGALGLLLLCTGIGAFIALPVVSSLTNRFGCKKVMQICAVFFALTLIMLSVSPTLALTAILLLIFGALTVGLDVASNINAVIVESELKKPLMSGFHGGYSVGTLAGSAFMSAMLSVGISLFFGTSAVFALMMFITFTYCGHLINDVKAYESKKKEADAEGSKEETSEKKQRRIPMLVIIIGCMCFIMYALEGAVMSWSGVFANQERGIDISSAGFIYSFFAISMTIMRLVGNRIVVNLGRKITVVTGSLLVAAGWIITVIVPNIYGTCIGFLLVGFGAANIVPQLVSFAGTIKNFPVHDTIAFINALGYSGILLGPVVIGFTSKMYSLPATFVGIGVSALIVGLIAFKVVTDEGLETKKKLKLLEREKHNQ
;
A
#
# COMPACT_ATOMS: atom_id res chain seq x y z
N MET A 1 -5.56 26.33 -11.15
CA MET A 1 -6.05 25.12 -11.83
C MET A 1 -7.56 25.15 -11.99
N THR A 2 -8.05 24.74 -13.15
CA THR A 2 -9.48 24.60 -13.44
C THR A 2 -10.09 23.38 -12.72
N LYS A 3 -11.42 23.37 -12.52
CA LYS A 3 -12.14 22.19 -11.98
C LYS A 3 -11.87 20.93 -12.82
N LYS A 4 -11.68 21.08 -14.14
CA LYS A 4 -11.40 20.00 -15.10
C LYS A 4 -10.00 19.41 -14.88
N GLU A 5 -8.98 20.25 -14.70
CA GLU A 5 -7.61 19.82 -14.37
C GLU A 5 -7.56 19.08 -13.04
N ASN A 6 -8.22 19.60 -12.00
CA ASN A 6 -8.29 18.95 -10.69
C ASN A 6 -8.91 17.55 -10.78
N ARG A 7 -9.96 17.39 -11.60
CA ARG A 7 -10.59 16.09 -11.83
C ARG A 7 -9.66 15.13 -12.58
N ARG A 8 -8.92 15.62 -13.58
CA ARG A 8 -7.97 14.82 -14.37
C ARG A 8 -6.83 14.29 -13.50
N LEU A 9 -6.21 15.12 -12.65
CA LEU A 9 -5.15 14.67 -11.73
C LEU A 9 -5.63 13.54 -10.81
N LYS A 10 -6.83 13.70 -10.24
CA LYS A 10 -7.42 12.68 -9.36
C LYS A 10 -7.69 11.37 -10.09
N ILE A 11 -8.30 11.43 -11.27
CA ILE A 11 -8.60 10.24 -12.06
C ILE A 11 -7.30 9.55 -12.47
N SER A 12 -6.32 10.29 -12.98
CA SER A 12 -5.04 9.70 -13.38
C SER A 12 -4.32 9.00 -12.24
N ASN A 13 -4.29 9.58 -11.05
CA ASN A 13 -3.66 8.94 -9.91
C ASN A 13 -4.48 7.78 -9.35
N LEU A 14 -5.81 7.89 -9.31
CA LEU A 14 -6.67 6.76 -8.93
C LEU A 14 -6.48 5.57 -9.88
N SER A 15 -6.41 5.83 -11.18
CA SER A 15 -6.17 4.81 -12.19
C SER A 15 -4.81 4.15 -12.07
N SER A 16 -3.75 4.86 -11.65
CA SER A 16 -2.44 4.23 -11.44
C SER A 16 -2.46 3.22 -10.29
N PHE A 17 -3.17 3.53 -9.20
CA PHE A 17 -3.39 2.57 -8.10
C PHE A 17 -4.26 1.38 -8.53
N ILE A 18 -5.30 1.60 -9.35
CA ILE A 18 -6.11 0.51 -9.93
C ILE A 18 -5.23 -0.41 -10.79
N VAL A 19 -4.39 0.16 -11.66
CA VAL A 19 -3.48 -0.62 -12.52
C VAL A 19 -2.50 -1.44 -11.70
N LEU A 20 -1.91 -0.85 -10.65
CA LEU A 20 -1.04 -1.57 -9.71
C LEU A 20 -1.77 -2.77 -9.09
N GLY A 21 -2.92 -2.53 -8.45
CA GLY A 21 -3.67 -3.60 -7.77
C GLY A 21 -4.16 -4.68 -8.72
N PHE A 22 -4.61 -4.31 -9.92
CA PHE A 22 -5.09 -5.26 -10.91
C PHE A 22 -3.97 -6.17 -11.42
N LEU A 23 -2.83 -5.60 -11.81
CA LEU A 23 -1.69 -6.36 -12.32
C LEU A 23 -1.10 -7.28 -11.24
N GLU A 24 -0.98 -6.78 -10.00
CA GLU A 24 -0.50 -7.57 -8.87
C GLU A 24 -1.44 -8.74 -8.58
N ALA A 25 -2.75 -8.51 -8.48
CA ALA A 25 -3.69 -9.55 -8.09
C ALA A 25 -4.03 -10.54 -9.20
N ALA A 26 -3.81 -10.18 -10.48
CA ALA A 26 -3.94 -11.11 -11.61
C ALA A 26 -2.95 -12.29 -11.51
N TRP A 27 -1.87 -12.15 -10.74
CA TRP A 27 -0.90 -13.22 -10.47
C TRP A 27 -1.47 -14.37 -9.64
N ALA A 28 -2.29 -14.08 -8.62
CA ALA A 28 -2.69 -15.08 -7.63
C ALA A 28 -3.37 -16.32 -8.25
N PRO A 29 -4.31 -16.19 -9.21
CA PRO A 29 -4.91 -17.35 -9.90
C PRO A 29 -3.93 -18.13 -10.81
N MET A 30 -2.78 -17.56 -11.14
CA MET A 30 -1.74 -18.21 -11.96
C MET A 30 -0.87 -19.17 -11.15
N VAL A 31 -0.74 -18.93 -9.83
CA VAL A 31 0.16 -19.68 -8.93
C VAL A 31 -0.07 -21.20 -8.99
N PRO A 32 -1.31 -21.72 -8.93
CA PRO A 32 -1.54 -23.16 -9.00
C PRO A 32 -1.05 -23.79 -10.32
N TYR A 33 -1.20 -23.08 -11.45
CA TYR A 33 -0.76 -23.55 -12.76
C TYR A 33 0.76 -23.64 -12.85
N ILE A 34 1.48 -22.69 -12.26
CA ILE A 34 2.94 -22.67 -12.24
C ILE A 34 3.48 -23.74 -11.28
N LYS A 35 2.84 -23.91 -10.12
CA LYS A 35 3.15 -24.99 -9.18
C LYS A 35 3.00 -26.35 -9.85
N ALA A 36 1.89 -26.59 -10.54
CA ALA A 36 1.63 -27.85 -11.25
C ALA A 36 2.61 -28.07 -12.41
N ARG A 37 2.92 -27.03 -13.20
CA ARG A 37 3.85 -27.12 -14.35
C ARG A 37 5.23 -27.62 -13.94
N PHE A 38 5.73 -27.16 -12.79
CA PHE A 38 7.07 -27.51 -12.31
C PHE A 38 7.07 -28.54 -11.18
N SER A 39 5.90 -29.15 -10.89
CA SER A 39 5.71 -30.12 -9.80
C SER A 39 6.30 -29.66 -8.47
N LEU A 40 6.09 -28.39 -8.12
CA LEU A 40 6.69 -27.79 -6.93
C LEU A 40 5.95 -28.24 -5.67
N ASP A 41 6.72 -28.61 -4.64
CA ASP A 41 6.23 -28.65 -3.27
C ASP A 41 6.03 -27.23 -2.71
N GLU A 42 5.47 -27.14 -1.50
CA GLU A 42 5.21 -25.83 -0.86
C GLU A 42 6.48 -25.04 -0.54
N GLY A 43 7.58 -25.74 -0.20
CA GLY A 43 8.84 -25.10 0.14
C GLY A 43 9.49 -24.46 -1.08
N ALA A 44 9.53 -25.19 -2.20
CA ALA A 44 10.03 -24.73 -3.47
C ALA A 44 9.17 -23.59 -4.03
N LEU A 45 7.83 -23.67 -3.89
CA LEU A 45 6.95 -22.57 -4.23
C LEU A 45 7.21 -21.33 -3.37
N GLY A 46 7.40 -21.50 -2.06
CA GLY A 46 7.75 -20.41 -1.15
C GLY A 46 9.05 -19.71 -1.54
N LEU A 47 10.10 -20.49 -1.88
CA LEU A 47 11.38 -19.95 -2.36
C LEU A 47 11.23 -19.21 -3.70
N LEU A 48 10.39 -19.72 -4.58
CA LEU A 48 10.08 -19.08 -5.86
C LEU A 48 9.34 -17.74 -5.65
N LEU A 49 8.38 -17.69 -4.73
CA LEU A 49 7.66 -16.46 -4.39
C LEU A 49 8.55 -15.44 -3.67
N LEU A 50 9.58 -15.88 -2.92
CA LEU A 50 10.56 -14.99 -2.30
C LEU A 50 11.29 -14.12 -3.32
N CYS A 51 11.45 -14.59 -4.56
CA CYS A 51 12.00 -13.80 -5.66
C CYS A 51 11.24 -12.48 -5.87
N THR A 52 9.91 -12.46 -5.68
CA THR A 52 9.14 -11.20 -5.76
C THR A 52 9.59 -10.18 -4.72
N GLY A 53 9.76 -10.60 -3.46
CA GLY A 53 10.24 -9.74 -2.39
C GLY A 53 11.67 -9.24 -2.61
N ILE A 54 12.57 -10.11 -3.08
CA ILE A 54 13.96 -9.74 -3.38
C ILE A 54 14.02 -8.71 -4.52
N GLY A 55 13.26 -8.94 -5.60
CA GLY A 55 13.21 -8.03 -6.74
C GLY A 55 12.66 -6.66 -6.38
N ALA A 56 11.59 -6.63 -5.59
CA ALA A 56 11.04 -5.43 -4.98
C ALA A 56 12.11 -4.68 -4.17
N PHE A 57 12.85 -5.38 -3.30
CA PHE A 57 13.87 -4.78 -2.44
C PHE A 57 15.03 -4.15 -3.25
N ILE A 58 15.53 -4.86 -4.26
CA ILE A 58 16.63 -4.38 -5.12
C ILE A 58 16.21 -3.14 -5.93
N ALA A 59 14.95 -3.07 -6.35
CA ALA A 59 14.47 -2.00 -7.21
C ALA A 59 14.27 -0.64 -6.50
N LEU A 60 14.08 -0.62 -5.18
CA LEU A 60 13.70 0.59 -4.42
C LEU A 60 14.61 1.81 -4.69
N PRO A 61 15.96 1.73 -4.61
CA PRO A 61 16.82 2.88 -4.85
C PRO A 61 16.76 3.36 -6.30
N VAL A 62 16.62 2.41 -7.23
CA VAL A 62 16.59 2.66 -8.67
C VAL A 62 15.31 3.42 -9.04
N VAL A 63 14.16 2.96 -8.55
CA VAL A 63 12.84 3.55 -8.83
C VAL A 63 12.76 5.00 -8.33
N SER A 64 13.29 5.29 -7.13
CA SER A 64 13.36 6.66 -6.61
C SER A 64 14.11 7.60 -7.57
N SER A 65 15.32 7.17 -7.98
CA SER A 65 16.18 7.92 -8.90
C SER A 65 15.52 8.12 -10.27
N LEU A 66 14.89 7.08 -10.82
CA LEU A 66 14.17 7.16 -12.08
C LEU A 66 12.98 8.12 -12.00
N THR A 67 12.25 8.13 -10.88
CA THR A 67 11.08 9.01 -10.71
C THR A 67 11.51 10.47 -10.61
N ASN A 68 12.62 10.76 -9.92
CA ASN A 68 13.20 12.10 -9.89
C ASN A 68 13.72 12.56 -11.27
N ARG A 69 14.30 11.64 -12.05
CA ARG A 69 14.86 11.97 -13.37
C ARG A 69 13.80 12.11 -14.47
N PHE A 70 12.84 11.21 -14.51
CA PHE A 70 11.90 11.06 -15.64
C PHE A 70 10.44 11.42 -15.30
N GLY A 71 10.13 11.59 -14.01
CA GLY A 71 8.78 11.90 -13.54
C GLY A 71 7.93 10.65 -13.26
N CYS A 72 6.87 10.84 -12.46
CA CYS A 72 6.00 9.75 -12.02
C CYS A 72 5.27 9.09 -13.19
N LYS A 73 4.77 9.89 -14.15
CA LYS A 73 4.02 9.36 -15.30
C LYS A 73 4.85 8.37 -16.13
N LYS A 74 6.06 8.75 -16.55
CA LYS A 74 6.90 7.91 -17.42
C LYS A 74 7.29 6.62 -16.71
N VAL A 75 7.75 6.72 -15.47
CA VAL A 75 8.12 5.54 -14.67
C VAL A 75 6.92 4.62 -14.49
N MET A 76 5.78 5.16 -14.09
CA MET A 76 4.55 4.37 -13.92
C MET A 76 4.14 3.67 -15.23
N GLN A 77 4.09 4.38 -16.35
CA GLN A 77 3.69 3.79 -17.64
C GLN A 77 4.65 2.69 -18.10
N ILE A 78 5.96 2.90 -17.95
CA ILE A 78 6.99 1.90 -18.27
C ILE A 78 6.81 0.67 -17.38
N CYS A 79 6.68 0.86 -16.06
CA CYS A 79 6.47 -0.24 -15.14
C CYS A 79 5.18 -1.01 -15.46
N ALA A 80 4.06 -0.33 -15.77
CA ALA A 80 2.80 -0.96 -16.14
C ALA A 80 2.95 -1.86 -17.38
N VAL A 81 3.62 -1.37 -18.44
CA VAL A 81 3.86 -2.11 -19.68
C VAL A 81 4.67 -3.37 -19.38
N PHE A 82 5.83 -3.21 -18.75
CA PHE A 82 6.71 -4.34 -18.47
C PHE A 82 6.10 -5.33 -17.45
N PHE A 83 5.26 -4.87 -16.54
CA PHE A 83 4.61 -5.74 -15.57
C PHE A 83 3.58 -6.63 -16.29
N ALA A 84 2.72 -6.03 -17.10
CA ALA A 84 1.77 -6.78 -17.90
C ALA A 84 2.45 -7.77 -18.87
N LEU A 85 3.58 -7.38 -19.49
CA LEU A 85 4.40 -8.30 -20.29
C LEU A 85 4.98 -9.44 -19.44
N THR A 86 5.45 -9.15 -18.24
CA THR A 86 5.99 -10.15 -17.31
C THR A 86 4.94 -11.19 -16.96
N LEU A 87 3.67 -10.81 -16.78
CA LEU A 87 2.56 -11.76 -16.59
C LEU A 87 2.39 -12.70 -17.80
N ILE A 88 2.45 -12.16 -19.02
CA ILE A 88 2.41 -12.99 -20.24
C ILE A 88 3.61 -13.94 -20.26
N MET A 89 4.83 -13.47 -19.97
CA MET A 89 6.02 -14.30 -19.97
C MET A 89 5.96 -15.40 -18.90
N LEU A 90 5.42 -15.11 -17.72
CA LEU A 90 5.18 -16.11 -16.66
C LEU A 90 4.21 -17.19 -17.14
N SER A 91 3.21 -16.82 -17.96
CA SER A 91 2.22 -17.77 -18.46
C SER A 91 2.83 -18.87 -19.35
N VAL A 92 3.92 -18.57 -20.06
CA VAL A 92 4.59 -19.47 -21.02
C VAL A 92 6.02 -19.84 -20.65
N SER A 93 6.49 -19.44 -19.46
CA SER A 93 7.86 -19.70 -19.00
C SER A 93 8.17 -21.21 -19.02
N PRO A 94 9.24 -21.65 -19.71
CA PRO A 94 9.57 -23.07 -19.89
C PRO A 94 10.42 -23.66 -18.74
N THR A 95 11.05 -22.82 -17.91
CA THR A 95 11.96 -23.29 -16.85
C THR A 95 11.69 -22.60 -15.52
N LEU A 96 12.00 -23.30 -14.43
CA LEU A 96 11.88 -22.76 -13.09
C LEU A 96 12.82 -21.55 -12.87
N ALA A 97 14.04 -21.60 -13.41
CA ALA A 97 15.00 -20.51 -13.33
C ALA A 97 14.50 -19.22 -14.02
N LEU A 98 13.92 -19.34 -15.23
CA LEU A 98 13.33 -18.17 -15.89
C LEU A 98 12.14 -17.63 -15.10
N THR A 99 11.31 -18.51 -14.55
CA THR A 99 10.17 -18.12 -13.70
C THR A 99 10.64 -17.33 -12.48
N ALA A 100 11.72 -17.75 -11.82
CA ALA A 100 12.32 -17.03 -10.70
C ALA A 100 12.82 -15.63 -11.12
N ILE A 101 13.48 -15.50 -12.27
CA ILE A 101 13.93 -14.22 -12.83
C ILE A 101 12.74 -13.31 -13.14
N LEU A 102 11.69 -13.84 -13.76
CA LEU A 102 10.46 -13.10 -14.04
C LEU A 102 9.76 -12.65 -12.76
N LEU A 103 9.83 -13.42 -11.68
CA LEU A 103 9.29 -13.01 -10.37
C LEU A 103 10.15 -11.94 -9.67
N LEU A 104 11.48 -11.95 -9.85
CA LEU A 104 12.32 -10.80 -9.47
C LEU A 104 11.87 -9.53 -10.22
N ILE A 105 11.64 -9.64 -11.52
CA ILE A 105 11.17 -8.53 -12.35
C ILE A 105 9.77 -8.08 -11.92
N PHE A 106 8.85 -9.02 -11.65
CA PHE A 106 7.51 -8.75 -11.14
C PHE A 106 7.56 -7.90 -9.86
N GLY A 107 8.38 -8.30 -8.90
CA GLY A 107 8.55 -7.57 -7.64
C GLY A 107 9.11 -6.16 -7.86
N ALA A 108 10.14 -6.05 -8.70
CA ALA A 108 10.74 -4.76 -9.06
C ALA A 108 9.74 -3.80 -9.71
N LEU A 109 8.88 -4.31 -10.59
CA LEU A 109 7.87 -3.52 -11.30
C LEU A 109 6.68 -3.17 -10.41
N THR A 110 6.32 -4.04 -9.46
CA THR A 110 5.32 -3.76 -8.41
C THR A 110 5.73 -2.55 -7.59
N VAL A 111 6.95 -2.57 -7.04
CA VAL A 111 7.52 -1.42 -6.32
C VAL A 111 7.67 -0.19 -7.22
N GLY A 112 8.05 -0.39 -8.47
CA GLY A 112 8.12 0.66 -9.50
C GLY A 112 6.82 1.46 -9.63
N LEU A 113 5.72 0.74 -9.84
CA LEU A 113 4.37 1.30 -9.93
C LEU A 113 3.91 1.94 -8.62
N ASP A 114 4.15 1.27 -7.50
CA ASP A 114 3.72 1.72 -6.17
C ASP A 114 4.40 3.04 -5.77
N VAL A 115 5.74 3.10 -5.84
CA VAL A 115 6.49 4.30 -5.46
C VAL A 115 6.16 5.47 -6.38
N ALA A 116 6.08 5.25 -7.70
CA ALA A 116 5.71 6.30 -8.65
C ALA A 116 4.29 6.84 -8.40
N SER A 117 3.34 5.96 -8.08
CA SER A 117 1.97 6.32 -7.77
C SER A 117 1.85 7.07 -6.44
N ASN A 118 2.57 6.64 -5.41
CA ASN A 118 2.57 7.31 -4.10
C ASN A 118 3.24 8.69 -4.15
N ILE A 119 4.37 8.83 -4.85
CA ILE A 119 5.00 10.14 -5.05
C ILE A 119 4.01 11.08 -5.76
N ASN A 120 3.39 10.62 -6.86
CA ASN A 120 2.39 11.43 -7.56
C ASN A 120 1.19 11.77 -6.66
N ALA A 121 0.73 10.83 -5.84
CA ALA A 121 -0.37 11.04 -4.91
C ALA A 121 -0.08 12.16 -3.91
N VAL A 122 1.12 12.17 -3.30
CA VAL A 122 1.56 13.23 -2.38
C VAL A 122 1.55 14.58 -3.09
N ILE A 123 2.09 14.65 -4.31
CA ILE A 123 2.13 15.90 -5.08
C ILE A 123 0.70 16.37 -5.40
N VAL A 124 -0.19 15.46 -5.82
CA VAL A 124 -1.60 15.77 -6.11
C VAL A 124 -2.35 16.25 -4.86
N GLU A 125 -2.12 15.64 -3.69
CA GLU A 125 -2.69 16.12 -2.42
C GLU A 125 -2.21 17.53 -2.07
N SER A 126 -0.92 17.79 -2.27
CA SER A 126 -0.29 19.10 -2.03
C SER A 126 -0.88 20.18 -2.95
N GLU A 127 -0.94 19.93 -4.26
CA GLU A 127 -1.49 20.85 -5.26
C GLU A 127 -2.99 21.11 -5.02
N LEU A 128 -3.76 20.07 -4.67
CA LEU A 128 -5.20 20.18 -4.49
C LEU A 128 -5.63 20.58 -3.08
N LYS A 129 -4.70 20.62 -2.11
CA LYS A 129 -4.94 20.88 -0.68
C LYS A 129 -6.13 20.08 -0.14
N LYS A 130 -6.14 18.78 -0.45
CA LYS A 130 -7.19 17.83 -0.07
C LYS A 130 -6.56 16.49 0.27
N PRO A 131 -7.02 15.80 1.33
CA PRO A 131 -6.62 14.42 1.58
C PRO A 131 -7.33 13.52 0.56
N LEU A 132 -6.52 12.80 -0.21
CA LEU A 132 -6.91 11.94 -1.33
C LEU A 132 -6.24 10.56 -1.26
N MET A 133 -5.15 10.40 -0.47
CA MET A 133 -4.31 9.21 -0.41
C MET A 133 -5.09 7.94 -0.08
N SER A 134 -6.01 8.00 0.89
CA SER A 134 -6.87 6.87 1.27
C SER A 134 -7.72 6.40 0.10
N GLY A 135 -8.36 7.32 -0.63
CA GLY A 135 -9.16 6.97 -1.80
C GLY A 135 -8.33 6.41 -2.95
N PHE A 136 -7.07 6.84 -3.11
CA PHE A 136 -6.15 6.25 -4.08
C PHE A 136 -5.81 4.79 -3.71
N HIS A 137 -5.51 4.50 -2.45
CA HIS A 137 -5.36 3.13 -1.97
C HIS A 137 -6.67 2.32 -2.06
N GLY A 138 -7.82 2.99 -1.99
CA GLY A 138 -9.12 2.38 -2.31
C GLY A 138 -9.20 1.92 -3.76
N GLY A 139 -8.61 2.68 -4.69
CA GLY A 139 -8.42 2.26 -6.08
C GLY A 139 -7.55 1.02 -6.21
N TYR A 140 -6.46 0.93 -5.44
CA TYR A 140 -5.65 -0.28 -5.36
C TYR A 140 -6.47 -1.48 -4.89
N SER A 141 -7.22 -1.35 -3.80
CA SER A 141 -8.10 -2.41 -3.29
C SER A 141 -9.18 -2.85 -4.29
N VAL A 142 -9.76 -1.91 -5.04
CA VAL A 142 -10.70 -2.26 -6.12
C VAL A 142 -9.97 -2.96 -7.27
N GLY A 143 -8.77 -2.50 -7.61
CA GLY A 143 -7.89 -3.12 -8.59
C GLY A 143 -7.55 -4.56 -8.23
N THR A 144 -7.19 -4.85 -6.98
CA THR A 144 -6.84 -6.21 -6.55
C THR A 144 -8.03 -7.17 -6.62
N LEU A 145 -9.21 -6.73 -6.18
CA LEU A 145 -10.44 -7.49 -6.33
C LEU A 145 -10.78 -7.74 -7.81
N ALA A 146 -10.70 -6.70 -8.64
CA ALA A 146 -11.02 -6.80 -10.07
C ALA A 146 -10.02 -7.68 -10.83
N GLY A 147 -8.72 -7.57 -10.56
CA GLY A 147 -7.67 -8.31 -11.25
C GLY A 147 -7.70 -9.80 -10.95
N SER A 148 -7.81 -10.14 -9.66
CA SER A 148 -7.96 -11.54 -9.24
C SER A 148 -9.27 -12.16 -9.77
N ALA A 149 -10.40 -11.45 -9.67
CA ALA A 149 -11.68 -11.92 -10.18
C ALA A 149 -11.67 -12.08 -11.71
N PHE A 150 -11.11 -11.12 -12.44
CA PHE A 150 -11.01 -11.16 -13.90
C PHE A 150 -10.19 -12.37 -14.36
N MET A 151 -9.00 -12.57 -13.78
CA MET A 151 -8.14 -13.68 -14.17
C MET A 151 -8.76 -15.04 -13.77
N SER A 152 -9.31 -15.16 -12.55
CA SER A 152 -10.03 -16.37 -12.12
C SER A 152 -11.22 -16.68 -13.01
N ALA A 153 -12.01 -15.69 -13.42
CA ALA A 153 -13.16 -15.88 -14.29
C ALA A 153 -12.73 -16.44 -15.66
N MET A 154 -11.69 -15.85 -16.28
CA MET A 154 -11.15 -16.36 -17.55
C MET A 154 -10.70 -17.82 -17.43
N LEU A 155 -9.93 -18.15 -16.39
CA LEU A 155 -9.44 -19.51 -16.17
C LEU A 155 -10.60 -20.49 -15.88
N SER A 156 -11.63 -20.07 -15.15
CA SER A 156 -12.79 -20.91 -14.80
C SER A 156 -13.63 -21.33 -16.00
N VAL A 157 -13.65 -20.51 -17.06
CA VAL A 157 -14.35 -20.83 -18.32
C VAL A 157 -13.44 -21.54 -19.35
N GLY A 158 -12.25 -21.98 -18.92
CA GLY A 158 -11.32 -22.76 -19.74
C GLY A 158 -10.40 -21.93 -20.64
N ILE A 159 -10.36 -20.60 -20.49
CA ILE A 159 -9.39 -19.77 -21.24
C ILE A 159 -7.97 -20.08 -20.76
N SER A 160 -7.04 -20.27 -21.70
CA SER A 160 -5.65 -20.59 -21.35
C SER A 160 -4.97 -19.43 -20.62
N LEU A 161 -3.94 -19.76 -19.82
CA LEU A 161 -3.17 -18.78 -19.06
C LEU A 161 -2.56 -17.67 -19.95
N PHE A 162 -2.14 -18.03 -21.17
CA PHE A 162 -1.60 -17.09 -22.15
C PHE A 162 -2.65 -16.09 -22.65
N PHE A 163 -3.85 -16.57 -23.00
CA PHE A 163 -4.92 -15.69 -23.46
C PHE A 163 -5.48 -14.82 -22.33
N GLY A 164 -5.60 -15.37 -21.12
CA GLY A 164 -6.00 -14.61 -19.93
C GLY A 164 -5.03 -13.46 -19.63
N THR A 165 -3.73 -13.74 -19.59
CA THR A 165 -2.71 -12.69 -19.36
C THR A 165 -2.60 -11.70 -20.51
N SER A 166 -2.85 -12.13 -21.76
CA SER A 166 -2.94 -11.23 -22.92
C SER A 166 -4.14 -10.28 -22.83
N ALA A 167 -5.28 -10.76 -22.33
CA ALA A 167 -6.45 -9.91 -22.07
C ALA A 167 -6.18 -8.90 -20.95
N VAL A 168 -5.51 -9.32 -19.86
CA VAL A 168 -5.03 -8.41 -18.81
C VAL A 168 -4.12 -7.33 -19.40
N PHE A 169 -3.16 -7.71 -20.26
CA PHE A 169 -2.28 -6.76 -20.93
C PHE A 169 -3.08 -5.73 -21.74
N ALA A 170 -3.96 -6.18 -22.63
CA ALA A 170 -4.75 -5.28 -23.46
C ALA A 170 -5.59 -4.29 -22.63
N LEU A 171 -6.28 -4.79 -21.60
CA LEU A 171 -7.10 -3.98 -20.71
C LEU A 171 -6.27 -2.96 -19.91
N MET A 172 -5.16 -3.39 -19.33
CA MET A 172 -4.31 -2.52 -18.52
C MET A 172 -3.57 -1.48 -19.37
N MET A 173 -3.19 -1.80 -20.61
CA MET A 173 -2.63 -0.83 -21.55
C MET A 173 -3.67 0.22 -21.93
N PHE A 174 -4.90 -0.21 -22.22
CA PHE A 174 -6.00 0.70 -22.47
C PHE A 174 -6.18 1.66 -21.28
N ILE A 175 -6.29 1.17 -20.05
CA ILE A 175 -6.46 2.03 -18.86
C ILE A 175 -5.26 2.97 -18.66
N THR A 176 -4.04 2.44 -18.79
CA THR A 176 -2.80 3.19 -18.57
C THR A 176 -2.65 4.37 -19.53
N PHE A 177 -2.89 4.15 -20.83
CA PHE A 177 -2.70 5.20 -21.83
C PHE A 177 -3.89 6.16 -21.97
N THR A 178 -5.09 5.75 -21.55
CA THR A 178 -6.28 6.63 -21.57
C THR A 178 -6.44 7.46 -20.30
N TYR A 179 -6.27 6.86 -19.12
CA TYR A 179 -6.58 7.52 -17.85
C TYR A 179 -5.37 8.07 -17.12
N CYS A 180 -4.18 7.48 -17.26
CA CYS A 180 -2.99 7.92 -16.52
C CYS A 180 -2.18 9.02 -17.22
N GLY A 181 -2.71 9.61 -18.30
CA GLY A 181 -2.03 10.61 -19.12
C GLY A 181 -1.70 11.93 -18.40
N HIS A 182 -2.38 12.25 -17.28
CA HIS A 182 -2.21 13.49 -16.52
C HIS A 182 -1.47 13.29 -15.20
N LEU A 183 -0.78 12.17 -15.00
CA LEU A 183 0.20 12.06 -13.92
C LEU A 183 1.31 13.11 -14.10
N ILE A 184 1.89 13.55 -12.98
CA ILE A 184 2.87 14.62 -12.93
C ILE A 184 4.21 14.12 -13.45
N ASN A 185 4.72 14.83 -14.46
CA ASN A 185 6.02 14.57 -15.07
C ASN A 185 7.15 15.34 -14.40
N ASP A 186 6.87 16.51 -13.85
CA ASP A 186 7.90 17.40 -13.32
C ASP A 186 7.94 17.36 -11.79
N VAL A 187 8.51 16.27 -11.27
CA VAL A 187 8.76 16.11 -9.83
C VAL A 187 9.75 17.16 -9.34
N LYS A 188 10.70 17.58 -10.18
CA LYS A 188 11.72 18.58 -9.83
C LYS A 188 11.10 19.95 -9.57
N ALA A 189 10.15 20.39 -10.40
CA ALA A 189 9.44 21.64 -10.18
C ALA A 189 8.68 21.65 -8.84
N TYR A 190 8.10 20.52 -8.46
CA TYR A 190 7.47 20.37 -7.15
C TYR A 190 8.50 20.47 -6.01
N GLU A 191 9.62 19.77 -6.12
CA GLU A 191 10.69 19.79 -5.10
C GLU A 191 11.31 21.18 -4.96
N SER A 192 11.49 21.94 -6.05
CA SER A 192 11.97 23.32 -6.00
C SER A 192 11.00 24.24 -5.26
N LYS A 193 9.70 24.20 -5.60
CA LYS A 193 8.67 24.96 -4.88
C LYS A 193 8.60 24.61 -3.40
N LYS A 194 8.75 23.32 -3.06
CA LYS A 194 8.77 22.85 -1.67
C LYS A 194 9.97 23.44 -0.92
N LYS A 195 11.16 23.44 -1.52
CA LYS A 195 12.37 24.03 -0.91
C LYS A 195 12.23 25.53 -0.67
N GLU A 196 11.65 26.27 -1.61
CA GLU A 196 11.38 27.71 -1.45
C GLU A 196 10.44 27.97 -0.26
N ALA A 197 9.34 27.22 -0.18
CA ALA A 197 8.40 27.31 0.95
C ALA A 197 9.03 26.91 2.30
N ASP A 198 9.90 25.90 2.31
CA ASP A 198 10.64 25.47 3.50
C ASP A 198 11.62 26.57 3.97
N ALA A 199 12.26 27.30 3.04
CA ALA A 199 13.18 28.39 3.34
C ALA A 199 12.47 29.64 3.88
N GLU A 200 11.30 30.01 3.35
CA GLU A 200 10.51 31.15 3.83
C GLU A 200 10.00 30.97 5.27
N GLY A 201 9.73 29.71 5.69
CA GLY A 201 9.31 29.38 7.06
C GLY A 201 10.45 29.23 8.07
N SER A 202 11.70 29.27 7.63
CA SER A 202 12.90 29.01 8.44
C SER A 202 13.82 30.23 8.37
N LYS A 203 13.58 31.26 9.21
CA LYS A 203 14.34 32.52 9.16
C LYS A 203 15.83 32.40 9.49
N GLU A 204 16.30 31.27 10.00
CA GLU A 204 17.70 31.05 10.33
C GLU A 204 18.05 29.59 10.04
N GLU A 205 18.78 29.33 8.97
CA GLU A 205 19.91 28.39 8.99
C GLU A 205 20.67 28.48 7.66
N THR A 206 21.89 28.97 7.77
CA THR A 206 22.88 29.14 6.71
C THR A 206 23.13 27.86 5.93
N SER A 207 23.31 28.05 4.62
CA SER A 207 23.76 27.10 3.61
C SER A 207 25.08 26.42 4.02
N GLU A 208 24.99 25.31 4.74
CA GLU A 208 26.04 24.31 4.79
C GLU A 208 25.62 23.10 3.97
N LYS A 209 26.57 22.51 3.26
CA LYS A 209 26.43 21.27 2.49
C LYS A 209 26.04 20.11 3.44
N LYS A 210 24.78 20.05 3.87
CA LYS A 210 24.26 19.05 4.78
C LYS A 210 24.32 17.69 4.10
N GLN A 211 25.21 16.85 4.61
CA GLN A 211 25.32 15.42 4.34
C GLN A 211 23.91 14.81 4.35
N ARG A 212 23.56 14.03 3.31
CA ARG A 212 22.24 13.41 3.08
C ARG A 212 21.87 12.37 4.15
N ARG A 213 21.79 12.77 5.42
CA ARG A 213 21.35 11.89 6.50
C ARG A 213 19.83 11.87 6.48
N ILE A 214 19.25 10.67 6.47
CA ILE A 214 17.80 10.48 6.47
C ILE A 214 17.26 11.06 7.78
N PRO A 215 16.26 11.97 7.76
CA PRO A 215 15.71 12.54 8.98
C PRO A 215 15.15 11.46 9.90
N MET A 216 15.38 11.58 11.21
CA MET A 216 14.88 10.59 12.18
C MET A 216 13.36 10.41 12.10
N LEU A 217 12.61 11.47 11.78
CA LEU A 217 11.16 11.38 11.58
C LEU A 217 10.78 10.48 10.39
N VAL A 218 11.55 10.50 9.29
CA VAL A 218 11.34 9.60 8.14
C VAL A 218 11.58 8.15 8.55
N ILE A 219 12.60 7.90 9.38
CA ILE A 219 12.87 6.57 9.95
C ILE A 219 11.71 6.11 10.84
N ILE A 220 11.24 6.96 11.74
CA ILE A 220 10.11 6.67 12.64
C ILE A 220 8.86 6.32 11.82
N ILE A 221 8.53 7.11 10.79
CA ILE A 221 7.37 6.83 9.93
C ILE A 221 7.57 5.51 9.17
N GLY A 222 8.77 5.26 8.65
CA GLY A 222 9.07 3.99 7.98
C GLY A 222 8.92 2.79 8.92
N CYS A 223 9.34 2.90 10.18
CA CYS A 223 9.11 1.86 11.21
C CYS A 223 7.62 1.68 11.54
N MET A 224 6.84 2.76 11.56
CA MET A 224 5.39 2.66 11.73
C MET A 224 4.74 1.95 10.54
N CYS A 225 5.15 2.27 9.30
CA CYS A 225 4.72 1.56 8.10
C CYS A 225 5.13 0.09 8.15
N PHE A 226 6.36 -0.24 8.57
CA PHE A 226 6.84 -1.61 8.78
C PHE A 226 5.90 -2.39 9.70
N ILE A 227 5.54 -1.84 10.86
CA ILE A 227 4.64 -2.49 11.82
C ILE A 227 3.27 -2.76 11.18
N MET A 228 2.71 -1.76 10.51
CA MET A 228 1.38 -1.88 9.89
C MET A 228 1.36 -2.90 8.74
N TYR A 229 2.43 -2.94 7.96
CA TYR A 229 2.59 -3.89 6.87
C TYR A 229 2.91 -5.31 7.36
N ALA A 230 3.69 -5.46 8.44
CA ALA A 230 3.90 -6.74 9.11
C ALA A 230 2.60 -7.30 9.67
N LEU A 231 1.74 -6.43 10.20
CA LEU A 231 0.40 -6.78 10.65
C LEU A 231 -0.51 -7.20 9.50
N GLU A 232 -0.47 -6.49 8.36
CA GLU A 232 -1.22 -6.91 7.17
C GLU A 232 -0.74 -8.28 6.66
N GLY A 233 0.58 -8.49 6.60
CA GLY A 233 1.18 -9.80 6.30
C GLY A 233 0.77 -10.87 7.31
N ALA A 234 0.64 -10.52 8.60
CA ALA A 234 0.13 -11.41 9.64
C ALA A 234 -1.27 -11.91 9.32
N VAL A 235 -2.19 -11.00 8.97
CA VAL A 235 -3.57 -11.36 8.63
C VAL A 235 -3.59 -12.21 7.36
N MET A 236 -2.79 -11.88 6.35
CA MET A 236 -2.71 -12.64 5.11
C MET A 236 -2.23 -14.08 5.31
N SER A 237 -1.19 -14.30 6.11
CA SER A 237 -0.57 -15.62 6.27
C SER A 237 -1.13 -16.44 7.43
N TRP A 238 -1.63 -15.81 8.49
CA TRP A 238 -1.95 -16.49 9.76
C TRP A 238 -3.43 -16.46 10.15
N SER A 239 -4.30 -15.71 9.47
CA SER A 239 -5.73 -15.67 9.81
C SER A 239 -6.42 -17.03 9.63
N GLY A 240 -6.17 -17.72 8.53
CA GLY A 240 -6.70 -19.07 8.28
C GLY A 240 -6.07 -20.10 9.23
N VAL A 241 -4.75 -20.01 9.48
CA VAL A 241 -4.05 -20.88 10.43
C VAL A 241 -4.66 -20.76 11.82
N PHE A 242 -4.87 -19.53 12.29
CA PHE A 242 -5.53 -19.26 13.57
C PHE A 242 -6.95 -19.82 13.62
N ALA A 243 -7.75 -19.61 12.58
CA ALA A 243 -9.11 -20.13 12.53
C ALA A 243 -9.17 -21.66 12.54
N ASN A 244 -8.22 -22.33 11.87
CA ASN A 244 -8.13 -23.78 11.90
C ASN A 244 -7.67 -24.29 13.28
N GLN A 245 -6.54 -23.78 13.79
CA GLN A 245 -5.90 -24.28 15.01
C GLN A 245 -6.66 -23.91 16.28
N GLU A 246 -7.15 -22.67 16.37
CA GLU A 246 -7.73 -22.11 17.60
C GLU A 246 -9.26 -22.13 17.58
N ARG A 247 -9.90 -22.33 16.42
CA ARG A 247 -11.37 -22.35 16.27
C ARG A 247 -11.92 -23.62 15.62
N GLY A 248 -11.06 -24.55 15.19
CA GLY A 248 -11.48 -25.82 14.59
C GLY A 248 -12.13 -25.70 13.22
N ILE A 249 -11.91 -24.60 12.50
CA ILE A 249 -12.44 -24.43 11.13
C ILE A 249 -11.71 -25.35 10.17
N ASP A 250 -12.44 -26.03 9.31
CA ASP A 250 -11.86 -26.88 8.28
C ASP A 250 -10.92 -26.09 7.35
N ILE A 251 -9.80 -26.72 6.97
CA ILE A 251 -8.75 -26.09 6.16
C ILE A 251 -9.30 -25.54 4.85
N SER A 252 -10.30 -26.22 4.25
CA SER A 252 -10.93 -25.78 2.99
C SER A 252 -11.64 -24.43 3.11
N SER A 253 -12.08 -24.06 4.32
CA SER A 253 -12.89 -22.87 4.58
C SER A 253 -12.14 -21.80 5.40
N ALA A 254 -11.04 -22.16 6.05
CA ALA A 254 -10.27 -21.26 6.91
C ALA A 254 -9.74 -20.02 6.16
N GLY A 255 -9.49 -20.12 4.86
CA GLY A 255 -9.06 -19.00 4.02
C GLY A 255 -10.07 -17.85 3.93
N PHE A 256 -11.38 -18.10 4.11
CA PHE A 256 -12.42 -17.06 4.04
C PHE A 256 -12.33 -16.02 5.17
N ILE A 257 -11.58 -16.33 6.24
CA ILE A 257 -11.39 -15.41 7.36
C ILE A 257 -10.63 -14.15 6.94
N TYR A 258 -9.67 -14.30 6.03
CA TYR A 258 -8.96 -13.16 5.45
C TYR A 258 -9.92 -12.18 4.74
N SER A 259 -11.01 -12.68 4.15
CA SER A 259 -11.97 -11.84 3.41
C SER A 259 -12.63 -10.77 4.29
N PHE A 260 -12.87 -11.04 5.58
CA PHE A 260 -13.42 -10.05 6.50
C PHE A 260 -12.50 -8.83 6.65
N PHE A 261 -11.20 -9.08 6.82
CA PHE A 261 -10.19 -8.01 6.84
C PHE A 261 -10.13 -7.27 5.51
N ALA A 262 -10.05 -8.00 4.38
CA ALA A 262 -9.89 -7.40 3.05
C ALA A 262 -11.11 -6.53 2.65
N ILE A 263 -12.33 -6.99 2.93
CA ILE A 263 -13.56 -6.26 2.63
C ILE A 263 -13.66 -5.00 3.48
N SER A 264 -13.47 -5.10 4.80
CA SER A 264 -13.54 -3.94 5.70
C SER A 264 -12.47 -2.90 5.36
N MET A 265 -11.24 -3.33 5.08
CA MET A 265 -10.16 -2.46 4.63
C MET A 265 -10.54 -1.72 3.33
N THR A 266 -11.09 -2.44 2.35
CA THR A 266 -11.50 -1.85 1.07
C THR A 266 -12.58 -0.79 1.25
N ILE A 267 -13.65 -1.11 1.98
CA ILE A 267 -14.73 -0.17 2.28
C ILE A 267 -14.16 1.09 2.94
N MET A 268 -13.30 0.90 3.93
CA MET A 268 -12.76 1.99 4.73
C MET A 268 -11.79 2.90 3.98
N ARG A 269 -11.02 2.35 3.04
CA ARG A 269 -10.18 3.14 2.11
C ARG A 269 -11.04 4.00 1.18
N LEU A 270 -12.14 3.46 0.65
CA LEU A 270 -13.05 4.19 -0.25
C LEU A 270 -13.73 5.38 0.43
N VAL A 271 -14.10 5.27 1.72
CA VAL A 271 -14.65 6.39 2.50
C VAL A 271 -13.59 7.22 3.21
N GLY A 272 -12.34 6.75 3.25
CA GLY A 272 -11.25 7.30 4.07
C GLY A 272 -10.95 8.77 3.83
N ASN A 273 -11.07 9.25 2.58
CA ASN A 273 -10.90 10.67 2.28
C ASN A 273 -11.87 11.56 3.08
N ARG A 274 -13.14 11.15 3.22
CA ARG A 274 -14.14 11.91 4.00
C ARG A 274 -13.81 11.89 5.48
N ILE A 275 -13.36 10.75 5.97
CA ILE A 275 -12.99 10.55 7.37
C ILE A 275 -11.82 11.46 7.73
N VAL A 276 -10.77 11.49 6.92
CA VAL A 276 -9.60 12.34 7.13
C VAL A 276 -9.96 13.83 7.03
N VAL A 277 -10.84 14.23 6.10
CA VAL A 277 -11.33 15.63 6.03
C VAL A 277 -12.03 16.05 7.34
N ASN A 278 -12.83 15.16 7.92
CA ASN A 278 -13.66 15.50 9.07
C ASN A 278 -12.88 15.40 10.39
N LEU A 279 -12.17 14.28 10.59
CA LEU A 279 -11.47 13.96 11.83
C LEU A 279 -10.06 14.52 11.88
N GLY A 280 -9.41 14.76 10.74
CA GLY A 280 -7.98 15.04 10.70
C GLY A 280 -7.14 13.77 10.59
N ARG A 281 -5.90 13.93 10.12
CA ARG A 281 -4.94 12.87 9.91
C ARG A 281 -4.53 12.22 11.22
N LYS A 282 -4.18 13.03 12.23
CA LYS A 282 -3.75 12.54 13.55
C LYS A 282 -4.79 11.63 14.16
N ILE A 283 -6.03 12.12 14.27
CA ILE A 283 -7.13 11.37 14.87
C ILE A 283 -7.38 10.08 14.09
N THR A 284 -7.42 10.14 12.75
CA THR A 284 -7.63 8.96 11.90
C THR A 284 -6.60 7.86 12.18
N VAL A 285 -5.32 8.20 12.31
CA VAL A 285 -4.27 7.22 12.61
C VAL A 285 -4.42 6.66 14.02
N VAL A 286 -4.61 7.52 15.03
CA VAL A 286 -4.71 7.10 16.44
C VAL A 286 -5.92 6.20 16.66
N THR A 287 -7.11 6.59 16.18
CA THR A 287 -8.32 5.76 16.32
C THR A 287 -8.22 4.49 15.50
N GLY A 288 -7.56 4.54 14.33
CA GLY A 288 -7.27 3.35 13.54
C GLY A 288 -6.43 2.35 14.31
N SER A 289 -5.34 2.80 14.95
CA SER A 289 -4.47 1.99 15.79
C SER A 289 -5.21 1.36 16.97
N LEU A 290 -6.13 2.10 17.60
CA LEU A 290 -6.99 1.57 18.68
C LEU A 290 -7.92 0.47 18.18
N LEU A 291 -8.56 0.67 17.01
CA LEU A 291 -9.44 -0.34 16.39
C LEU A 291 -8.65 -1.60 16.02
N VAL A 292 -7.44 -1.45 15.49
CA VAL A 292 -6.54 -2.57 15.19
C VAL A 292 -6.21 -3.37 16.45
N ALA A 293 -5.81 -2.70 17.52
CA ALA A 293 -5.49 -3.36 18.78
C ALA A 293 -6.70 -4.08 19.37
N ALA A 294 -7.87 -3.42 19.38
CA ALA A 294 -9.12 -4.02 19.81
C ALA A 294 -9.50 -5.24 18.97
N GLY A 295 -9.31 -5.17 17.64
CA GLY A 295 -9.57 -6.27 16.72
C GLY A 295 -8.73 -7.50 17.03
N TRP A 296 -7.42 -7.34 17.22
CA TRP A 296 -6.54 -8.45 17.61
C TRP A 296 -6.91 -9.05 18.98
N ILE A 297 -7.21 -8.20 19.97
CA ILE A 297 -7.62 -8.64 21.31
C ILE A 297 -8.94 -9.44 21.24
N ILE A 298 -9.93 -8.94 20.49
CA ILE A 298 -11.23 -9.62 20.32
C ILE A 298 -11.04 -10.96 19.62
N THR A 299 -10.23 -11.03 18.55
CA THR A 299 -9.90 -12.28 17.86
C THR A 299 -9.36 -13.32 18.83
N VAL A 300 -8.52 -12.92 19.79
CA VAL A 300 -7.89 -13.83 20.75
C VAL A 300 -8.84 -14.23 21.88
N ILE A 301 -9.47 -13.26 22.55
CA ILE A 301 -10.22 -13.48 23.79
C ILE A 301 -11.55 -14.18 23.55
N VAL A 302 -12.22 -13.91 22.42
CA VAL A 302 -13.54 -14.50 22.13
C VAL A 302 -13.34 -15.86 21.44
N PRO A 303 -13.60 -16.99 22.11
CA PRO A 303 -13.23 -18.32 21.62
C PRO A 303 -14.30 -18.90 20.68
N ASN A 304 -14.75 -18.11 19.71
CA ASN A 304 -15.69 -18.55 18.69
C ASN A 304 -15.42 -17.85 17.35
N ILE A 305 -16.06 -18.34 16.29
CA ILE A 305 -15.86 -17.82 14.94
C ILE A 305 -16.33 -16.37 14.78
N TYR A 306 -17.43 -15.99 15.41
CA TYR A 306 -17.96 -14.64 15.33
C TYR A 306 -16.97 -13.62 15.89
N GLY A 307 -16.31 -13.95 17.01
CA GLY A 307 -15.22 -13.16 17.59
C GLY A 307 -14.06 -12.97 16.64
N THR A 308 -13.59 -14.05 16.01
CA THR A 308 -12.52 -14.00 14.99
C THR A 308 -12.92 -13.12 13.79
N CYS A 309 -14.13 -13.27 13.25
CA CYS A 309 -14.62 -12.47 12.13
C CYS A 309 -14.75 -10.98 12.49
N ILE A 310 -15.35 -10.67 13.65
CA ILE A 310 -15.47 -9.29 14.14
C ILE A 310 -14.09 -8.68 14.38
N GLY A 311 -13.17 -9.44 14.98
CA GLY A 311 -11.80 -8.99 15.22
C GLY A 311 -11.08 -8.62 13.92
N PHE A 312 -11.12 -9.48 12.90
CA PHE A 312 -10.52 -9.18 11.59
C PHE A 312 -11.22 -8.04 10.84
N LEU A 313 -12.55 -7.87 10.99
CA LEU A 313 -13.25 -6.68 10.50
C LEU A 313 -12.69 -5.40 11.15
N LEU A 314 -12.53 -5.40 12.47
CA LEU A 314 -12.00 -4.25 13.21
C LEU A 314 -10.53 -3.95 12.84
N VAL A 315 -9.71 -4.98 12.67
CA VAL A 315 -8.34 -4.83 12.17
C VAL A 315 -8.35 -4.18 10.78
N GLY A 316 -9.21 -4.63 9.87
CA GLY A 316 -9.32 -4.06 8.52
C GLY A 316 -9.82 -2.61 8.52
N PHE A 317 -10.88 -2.30 9.28
CA PHE A 317 -11.36 -0.93 9.46
C PHE A 317 -10.30 0.00 10.07
N GLY A 318 -9.56 -0.48 11.07
CA GLY A 318 -8.55 0.33 11.73
C GLY A 318 -7.30 0.57 10.87
N ALA A 319 -6.77 -0.48 10.23
CA ALA A 319 -5.53 -0.42 9.47
C ALA A 319 -5.64 0.36 8.16
N ALA A 320 -6.83 0.36 7.55
CA ALA A 320 -7.09 0.88 6.21
C ALA A 320 -6.46 2.23 5.87
N ASN A 321 -6.53 3.18 6.80
CA ASN A 321 -6.13 4.57 6.57
C ASN A 321 -4.79 4.92 7.23
N ILE A 322 -4.18 4.04 8.01
CA ILE A 322 -2.95 4.37 8.74
C ILE A 322 -1.80 4.64 7.76
N VAL A 323 -1.42 3.64 6.96
CA VAL A 323 -0.32 3.79 5.99
C VAL A 323 -0.57 4.93 4.99
N PRO A 324 -1.75 5.06 4.34
CA PRO A 324 -2.03 6.20 3.46
C PRO A 324 -1.78 7.55 4.14
N GLN A 325 -2.19 7.69 5.41
CA GLN A 325 -1.98 8.93 6.13
C GLN A 325 -0.53 9.15 6.55
N LEU A 326 0.21 8.09 6.90
CA LEU A 326 1.64 8.17 7.17
C LEU A 326 2.44 8.57 5.93
N VAL A 327 2.13 8.02 4.75
CA VAL A 327 2.72 8.41 3.46
C VAL A 327 2.42 9.89 3.16
N SER A 328 1.16 10.30 3.31
CA SER A 328 0.73 11.69 3.11
C SER A 328 1.45 12.66 4.06
N PHE A 329 1.67 12.28 5.32
CA PHE A 329 2.44 13.06 6.30
C PHE A 329 3.93 13.07 6.01
N ALA A 330 4.52 11.95 5.61
CA ALA A 330 5.93 11.88 5.26
C ALA A 330 6.28 12.84 4.11
N GLY A 331 5.37 12.98 3.13
CA GLY A 331 5.50 13.95 2.05
C GLY A 331 5.67 15.41 2.50
N THR A 332 5.16 15.77 3.68
CA THR A 332 5.26 17.12 4.24
C THR A 332 6.51 17.37 5.08
N ILE A 333 7.37 16.37 5.26
CA ILE A 333 8.62 16.53 6.02
C ILE A 333 9.55 17.49 5.28
N LYS A 334 9.98 18.54 5.98
CA LYS A 334 10.85 19.60 5.44
C LYS A 334 12.27 19.08 5.21
N ASN A 335 13.00 19.76 4.32
CA ASN A 335 14.45 19.55 4.12
C ASN A 335 14.87 18.14 3.67
N PHE A 336 13.93 17.32 3.18
CA PHE A 336 14.23 16.01 2.57
C PHE A 336 13.35 15.78 1.33
N PRO A 337 13.91 15.32 0.20
CA PRO A 337 13.13 15.16 -1.03
C PRO A 337 11.98 14.18 -0.87
N VAL A 338 10.82 14.48 -1.45
CA VAL A 338 9.64 13.63 -1.36
C VAL A 338 9.87 12.28 -2.02
N HIS A 339 10.53 12.23 -3.18
CA HIS A 339 10.83 10.96 -3.84
C HIS A 339 11.68 10.02 -2.96
N ASP A 340 12.73 10.55 -2.33
CA ASP A 340 13.58 9.77 -1.40
C ASP A 340 12.83 9.40 -0.12
N THR A 341 11.99 10.30 0.40
CA THR A 341 11.13 10.04 1.57
C THR A 341 10.20 8.85 1.32
N ILE A 342 9.42 8.92 0.23
CA ILE A 342 8.43 7.89 -0.10
C ILE A 342 9.10 6.57 -0.45
N ALA A 343 10.20 6.60 -1.20
CA ALA A 343 10.96 5.38 -1.50
C ALA A 343 11.49 4.73 -0.23
N PHE A 344 12.03 5.49 0.72
CA PHE A 344 12.56 4.95 1.98
C PHE A 344 11.46 4.37 2.88
N ILE A 345 10.34 5.07 3.08
CA ILE A 345 9.27 4.55 3.93
C ILE A 345 8.57 3.34 3.29
N ASN A 346 8.46 3.29 1.96
CA ASN A 346 7.92 2.12 1.27
C ASN A 346 8.92 0.96 1.37
N ALA A 347 10.23 1.21 1.23
CA ALA A 347 11.27 0.20 1.44
C ALA A 347 11.16 -0.46 2.81
N LEU A 348 11.13 0.36 3.86
CA LEU A 348 11.02 -0.12 5.23
C LEU A 348 9.63 -0.71 5.50
N GLY A 349 8.59 -0.20 4.85
CA GLY A 349 7.25 -0.74 4.94
C GLY A 349 7.11 -2.16 4.36
N TYR A 350 7.53 -2.36 3.12
CA TYR A 350 7.45 -3.64 2.42
C TYR A 350 8.26 -4.75 3.10
N SER A 351 9.40 -4.40 3.72
CA SER A 351 10.12 -5.38 4.52
C SER A 351 9.29 -5.89 5.70
N GLY A 352 8.29 -5.13 6.17
CA GLY A 352 7.28 -5.56 7.12
C GLY A 352 6.42 -6.71 6.61
N ILE A 353 5.87 -6.60 5.39
CA ILE A 353 5.08 -7.71 4.77
C ILE A 353 5.91 -8.99 4.70
N LEU A 354 7.20 -8.87 4.36
CA LEU A 354 8.09 -10.03 4.19
C LEU A 354 8.55 -10.63 5.53
N LEU A 355 9.00 -9.79 6.47
CA LEU A 355 9.57 -10.23 7.74
C LEU A 355 8.49 -10.54 8.79
N GLY A 356 7.31 -9.90 8.70
CA GLY A 356 6.21 -10.06 9.64
C GLY A 356 5.80 -11.52 9.85
N PRO A 357 5.39 -12.26 8.80
CA PRO A 357 5.01 -13.65 8.91
C PRO A 357 6.12 -14.55 9.48
N VAL A 358 7.39 -14.26 9.15
CA VAL A 358 8.55 -14.99 9.68
C VAL A 358 8.67 -14.79 11.19
N VAL A 359 8.64 -13.54 11.65
CA VAL A 359 8.68 -13.20 13.08
C VAL A 359 7.50 -13.82 13.83
N ILE A 360 6.32 -13.87 13.22
CA ILE A 360 5.13 -14.50 13.81
C ILE A 360 5.30 -16.01 13.95
N GLY A 361 5.86 -16.68 12.94
CA GLY A 361 6.15 -18.11 13.01
C GLY A 361 7.10 -18.47 14.15
N PHE A 362 8.17 -17.69 14.33
CA PHE A 362 9.10 -17.92 15.44
C PHE A 362 8.48 -17.61 16.81
N THR A 363 7.77 -16.50 16.95
CA THR A 363 7.16 -16.10 18.24
C THR A 363 6.01 -17.02 18.63
N SER A 364 5.20 -17.48 17.68
CA SER A 364 4.11 -18.43 17.96
C SER A 364 4.63 -19.78 18.43
N LYS A 365 5.78 -20.24 17.91
CA LYS A 365 6.46 -21.46 18.39
C LYS A 365 7.02 -21.32 19.80
N MET A 366 7.52 -20.13 20.18
CA MET A 366 8.08 -19.88 21.52
C MET A 366 7.00 -19.64 22.58
N TYR A 367 5.90 -19.01 22.22
CA TYR A 367 4.82 -18.65 23.14
C TYR A 367 3.51 -19.35 22.76
N SER A 368 2.74 -18.75 21.85
CA SER A 368 1.55 -19.31 21.22
C SER A 368 1.08 -18.35 20.12
N LEU A 369 0.29 -18.82 19.17
CA LEU A 369 -0.27 -17.95 18.13
C LEU A 369 -1.18 -16.84 18.70
N PRO A 370 -2.08 -17.11 19.68
CA PRO A 370 -2.83 -16.05 20.35
C PRO A 370 -1.95 -15.01 21.05
N ALA A 371 -0.88 -15.43 21.74
CA ALA A 371 0.03 -14.49 22.39
C ALA A 371 0.75 -13.58 21.38
N THR A 372 1.16 -14.13 20.24
CA THR A 372 1.75 -13.34 19.14
C THR A 372 0.75 -12.31 18.60
N PHE A 373 -0.52 -12.68 18.41
CA PHE A 373 -1.56 -11.75 17.94
C PHE A 373 -1.79 -10.59 18.92
N VAL A 374 -1.76 -10.85 20.24
CA VAL A 374 -1.79 -9.79 21.26
C VAL A 374 -0.58 -8.86 21.11
N GLY A 375 0.62 -9.41 20.90
CA GLY A 375 1.83 -8.63 20.65
C GLY A 375 1.73 -7.70 19.42
N ILE A 376 1.08 -8.16 18.35
CA ILE A 376 0.77 -7.33 17.17
C ILE A 376 -0.23 -6.23 17.52
N GLY A 377 -1.25 -6.53 18.33
CA GLY A 377 -2.17 -5.51 18.84
C GLY A 377 -1.44 -4.41 19.64
N VAL A 378 -0.48 -4.80 20.50
CA VAL A 378 0.34 -3.85 21.27
C VAL A 378 1.23 -3.01 20.36
N SER A 379 1.86 -3.58 19.33
CA SER A 379 2.68 -2.81 18.40
C SER A 379 1.86 -1.77 17.62
N ALA A 380 0.59 -2.08 17.28
CA ALA A 380 -0.34 -1.11 16.71
C ALA A 380 -0.66 0.05 17.68
N LEU A 381 -0.76 -0.21 18.99
CA LEU A 381 -0.92 0.86 19.99
C LEU A 381 0.31 1.76 20.06
N ILE A 382 1.53 1.20 19.95
CA ILE A 382 2.77 1.99 19.89
C ILE A 382 2.74 2.91 18.67
N VAL A 383 2.30 2.43 17.51
CA VAL A 383 2.06 3.28 16.32
C VAL A 383 1.10 4.42 16.64
N GLY A 384 -0.03 4.14 17.31
CA GLY A 384 -0.98 5.17 17.73
C GLY A 384 -0.39 6.22 18.67
N LEU A 385 0.38 5.79 19.68
CA LEU A 385 1.03 6.68 20.64
C LEU A 385 2.08 7.58 19.99
N ILE A 386 2.91 7.02 19.09
CA ILE A 386 3.89 7.79 18.33
C ILE A 386 3.16 8.77 17.42
N ALA A 387 2.14 8.31 16.69
CA ALA A 387 1.35 9.16 15.79
C ALA A 387 0.72 10.35 16.50
N PHE A 388 0.18 10.14 17.71
CA PHE A 388 -0.39 11.21 18.52
C PHE A 388 0.60 12.34 18.80
N LYS A 389 1.88 11.99 19.05
CA LYS A 389 2.96 12.94 19.31
C LYS A 389 3.48 13.62 18.05
N VAL A 390 3.66 12.87 16.95
CA VAL A 390 4.45 13.36 15.80
C VAL A 390 3.62 13.79 14.59
N VAL A 391 2.45 13.19 14.35
CA VAL A 391 1.65 13.48 13.15
C VAL A 391 0.90 14.79 13.36
N THR A 392 1.06 15.76 12.47
CA THR A 392 0.36 17.05 12.54
C THR A 392 -0.66 17.21 11.41
N ASP A 393 -1.64 18.08 11.66
CA ASP A 393 -2.73 18.44 10.73
C ASP A 393 -2.51 19.80 10.08
N GLU A 394 -1.28 20.32 10.05
CA GLU A 394 -0.94 21.70 9.63
C GLU A 394 -1.48 22.10 8.23
N GLY A 395 -1.84 21.14 7.36
CA GLY A 395 -2.50 21.39 6.07
C GLY A 395 -4.04 21.33 6.06
N LEU A 396 -4.68 20.75 7.09
CA LEU A 396 -6.14 20.55 7.20
C LEU A 396 -6.81 21.65 8.04
N GLU A 397 -6.13 22.17 9.07
CA GLU A 397 -6.68 23.16 10.00
C GLU A 397 -7.01 24.52 9.36
N THR A 398 -6.17 24.99 8.43
CA THR A 398 -6.39 26.24 7.69
C THR A 398 -7.74 26.26 6.97
N LYS A 399 -8.25 25.08 6.57
CA LYS A 399 -9.52 24.93 5.85
C LYS A 399 -10.73 24.81 6.77
N LYS A 400 -10.58 24.21 7.95
CA LYS A 400 -11.62 24.29 9.00
C LYS A 400 -11.83 25.75 9.40
N LYS A 401 -10.74 26.49 9.62
CA LYS A 401 -10.77 27.95 9.87
C LYS A 401 -11.44 28.72 8.73
N LEU A 402 -11.05 28.49 7.47
CA LEU A 402 -11.68 29.16 6.32
C LEU A 402 -13.17 28.84 6.15
N LYS A 403 -13.59 27.58 6.34
CA LYS A 403 -15.02 27.20 6.28
C LYS A 403 -15.85 27.76 7.44
N LEU A 404 -15.26 27.91 8.62
CA LEU A 404 -15.88 28.58 9.75
C LEU A 404 -16.08 30.07 9.44
N LEU A 405 -15.04 30.74 8.93
CA LEU A 405 -15.10 32.14 8.52
C LEU A 405 -16.10 32.39 7.37
N GLU A 406 -16.21 31.48 6.39
CA GLU A 406 -17.21 31.57 5.32
C GLU A 406 -18.65 31.37 5.83
N ARG A 407 -18.85 30.49 6.83
CA ARG A 407 -20.17 30.30 7.47
C ARG A 407 -20.56 31.50 8.34
N GLU A 408 -19.62 32.09 9.06
CA GLU A 408 -19.85 33.30 9.86
C GLU A 408 -20.22 34.49 8.97
N LYS A 409 -19.59 34.64 7.80
CA LYS A 409 -19.94 35.67 6.80
C LYS A 409 -21.27 35.46 6.09
N HIS A 410 -21.86 34.28 6.16
CA HIS A 410 -23.19 34.00 5.57
C HIS A 410 -24.32 34.11 6.59
N ASN A 411 -23.97 34.18 7.88
CA ASN A 411 -24.90 34.35 9.00
C ASN A 411 -24.91 35.80 9.55
N GLN A 412 -24.10 36.70 8.97
CA GLN A 412 -24.18 38.16 9.09
C GLN A 412 -24.81 38.70 7.81
#